data_AF-A0A935MDJ8-F1
#
_entry.id   AF-A0A935MDJ8-F1
#
_cell.length_a   1.000
_cell.length_b   1.000
_cell.length_c   1.000
_cell.angle_alpha   90.00
_cell.angle_beta   90.00
_cell.angle_gamma   90.00
#
_symmetry.space_group_name_H-M   'P 1'
#
loop_
_entity.id
_entity.type
_entity.pdbx_description
1 polymer ?
#
loop_
_entity_poly.entity_id
_entity_poly.type
_entity_poly.pdbx_seq_one_letter_code
_entity_poly.pdbx_strand_id
1 'polypeptide(L)'
;IPPDGPRFRVLCGDGAEYLRGDAGLADVLLIDGFDSEGQPPGLCSPAFYDNCYAKLNAGGVLVVNLCANDSACGCYVGRIRSAFDEKCVVVDAEDGDNKIVFAQKCNTFPPGFNELTERLRKLETIHRVDLDKTAQGMLRQERKRRWGRKATKQKA
;
A
#
# COMPACT_ATOMS: atom_id res chain seq x y z
N ILE A 1 -0.49 21.16 -13.76
CA ILE A 1 -1.21 19.88 -13.92
C ILE A 1 -1.51 19.72 -15.41
N PRO A 2 -1.18 18.59 -16.06
CA PRO A 2 -1.49 18.39 -17.48
C PRO A 2 -3.01 18.48 -17.75
N PRO A 3 -3.43 18.82 -18.98
CA PRO A 3 -4.84 18.78 -19.35
C PRO A 3 -5.41 17.36 -19.30
N ASP A 4 -6.73 17.26 -19.11
CA ASP A 4 -7.45 16.01 -19.19
C ASP A 4 -7.37 15.38 -20.60
N GLY A 5 -7.35 14.05 -20.64
CA GLY A 5 -7.30 13.27 -21.86
C GLY A 5 -7.67 11.79 -21.64
N PRO A 6 -7.51 10.92 -22.65
CA PRO A 6 -8.00 9.54 -22.59
C PRO A 6 -7.37 8.67 -21.49
N ARG A 7 -6.19 9.05 -20.97
CA ARG A 7 -5.42 8.28 -19.97
C ARG A 7 -5.16 9.05 -18.67
N PHE A 8 -5.59 10.30 -18.58
CA PHE A 8 -5.33 11.16 -17.43
C PHE A 8 -6.49 12.12 -17.24
N ARG A 9 -7.04 12.16 -16.05
CA ARG A 9 -8.13 13.07 -15.70
C ARG A 9 -7.93 13.56 -14.28
N VAL A 10 -8.14 14.84 -14.06
CA VAL A 10 -8.07 15.46 -12.73
C VAL A 10 -9.47 15.74 -12.25
N LEU A 11 -9.82 15.15 -11.12
CA LEU A 11 -11.10 15.37 -10.46
C LEU A 11 -10.86 16.26 -9.24
N CYS A 12 -11.49 17.44 -9.22
CA CYS A 12 -11.46 18.30 -8.05
C CYS A 12 -12.56 17.86 -7.08
N GLY A 13 -12.17 17.39 -5.89
CA GLY A 13 -13.10 16.93 -4.87
C GLY A 13 -12.37 16.24 -3.71
N ASP A 14 -13.13 15.81 -2.71
CA ASP A 14 -12.61 15.02 -1.60
C ASP A 14 -12.43 13.55 -2.04
N GLY A 15 -11.21 13.01 -1.86
CA GLY A 15 -10.89 11.65 -2.27
C GLY A 15 -11.62 10.56 -1.48
N ALA A 16 -11.93 10.80 -0.20
CA ALA A 16 -12.70 9.88 0.64
C ALA A 16 -14.18 9.87 0.25
N GLU A 17 -14.75 11.02 -0.12
CA GLU A 17 -16.10 11.10 -0.68
C GLU A 17 -16.18 10.42 -2.06
N TYR A 18 -15.20 10.68 -2.94
CA TYR A 18 -15.14 10.06 -4.26
C TYR A 18 -15.12 8.52 -4.18
N LEU A 19 -14.29 7.95 -3.30
CA LEU A 19 -14.23 6.49 -3.11
C LEU A 19 -15.51 5.90 -2.49
N ARG A 20 -16.23 6.67 -1.68
CA ARG A 20 -17.50 6.25 -1.10
C ARG A 20 -18.63 6.22 -2.13
N GLY A 21 -18.61 7.15 -3.09
CA GLY A 21 -19.60 7.29 -4.13
C GLY A 21 -19.19 6.64 -5.46
N ASP A 22 -19.05 7.49 -6.47
CA ASP A 22 -19.04 7.15 -7.90
C ASP A 22 -17.71 6.57 -8.43
N ALA A 23 -16.73 6.32 -7.57
CA ALA A 23 -15.48 5.70 -8.03
C ALA A 23 -15.76 4.36 -8.73
N GLY A 24 -15.22 4.21 -9.94
CA GLY A 24 -15.14 2.92 -10.62
C GLY A 24 -14.14 1.98 -9.95
N LEU A 25 -14.12 0.72 -10.38
CA LEU A 25 -13.08 -0.21 -9.95
C LEU A 25 -11.71 0.17 -10.52
N ALA A 26 -10.67 -0.02 -9.73
CA ALA A 26 -9.29 0.22 -10.11
C ALA A 26 -8.41 -1.02 -9.91
N ASP A 27 -7.39 -1.17 -10.74
CA ASP A 27 -6.34 -2.18 -10.52
C ASP A 27 -5.34 -1.72 -9.47
N VAL A 28 -5.11 -0.40 -9.38
CA VAL A 28 -4.20 0.22 -8.41
C VAL A 28 -4.85 1.47 -7.84
N LEU A 29 -4.84 1.59 -6.52
CA LEU A 29 -5.15 2.82 -5.78
C LEU A 29 -3.89 3.31 -5.10
N LEU A 30 -3.50 4.55 -5.37
CA LEU A 30 -2.38 5.23 -4.72
C LEU A 30 -2.94 6.33 -3.82
N ILE A 31 -2.66 6.24 -2.53
CA ILE A 31 -3.08 7.22 -1.53
C ILE A 31 -1.85 7.98 -1.04
N ASP A 32 -1.77 9.24 -1.45
CA ASP A 32 -0.71 10.18 -1.10
C ASP A 32 -1.33 11.54 -0.82
N GLY A 33 -2.10 11.62 0.27
CA GLY A 33 -2.87 12.80 0.63
C GLY A 33 -2.45 13.33 2.00
N PHE A 34 -1.99 14.58 2.01
CA PHE A 34 -1.58 15.31 3.20
C PHE A 34 -2.13 16.74 3.17
N ASP A 35 -2.46 17.27 4.34
CA ASP A 35 -2.73 18.68 4.59
C ASP A 35 -1.63 19.27 5.49
N SER A 36 -1.82 20.49 6.01
CA SER A 36 -0.85 21.15 6.88
C SER A 36 -0.65 20.47 8.23
N GLU A 37 -1.62 19.66 8.67
CA GLU A 37 -1.63 18.96 9.95
C GLU A 37 -1.21 17.48 9.82
N GLY A 38 -0.92 17.01 8.59
CA GLY A 38 -0.51 15.64 8.31
C GLY A 38 -1.55 14.92 7.46
N GLN A 39 -1.87 13.67 7.81
CA GLN A 39 -2.86 12.92 7.03
C GLN A 39 -4.29 13.27 7.44
N PRO A 40 -5.15 13.64 6.48
CA PRO A 40 -6.54 13.94 6.77
C PRO A 40 -7.24 12.72 7.40
N PRO A 41 -7.98 12.89 8.52
CA PRO A 41 -8.67 11.79 9.19
C PRO A 41 -9.61 10.99 8.27
N GLY A 42 -10.19 11.65 7.26
CA GLY A 42 -11.02 11.03 6.24
C GLY A 42 -10.30 9.93 5.44
N LEU A 43 -9.00 10.11 5.18
CA LEU A 43 -8.15 9.15 4.45
C LEU A 43 -7.54 8.07 5.37
N CYS A 44 -7.74 8.17 6.69
CA CYS A 44 -7.13 7.27 7.67
C CYS A 44 -8.13 6.42 8.45
N SER A 45 -9.43 6.54 8.15
CA SER A 45 -10.48 5.82 8.88
C SER A 45 -10.60 4.35 8.46
N PRO A 46 -11.12 3.45 9.33
CA PRO A 46 -11.42 2.07 8.93
C PRO A 46 -12.33 1.99 7.70
N ALA A 47 -13.42 2.77 7.71
CA ALA A 47 -14.38 2.81 6.61
C ALA A 47 -13.74 3.27 5.28
N PHE A 48 -12.77 4.17 5.33
CA PHE A 48 -12.02 4.56 4.13
C PHE A 48 -11.25 3.39 3.53
N TYR A 49 -10.53 2.61 4.35
CA TYR A 49 -9.79 1.46 3.86
C TYR A 49 -10.69 0.32 3.38
N ASP A 50 -11.88 0.14 3.98
CA ASP A 50 -12.90 -0.78 3.49
C ASP A 50 -13.43 -0.35 2.11
N ASN A 51 -13.66 0.96 1.91
CA ASN A 51 -14.03 1.51 0.61
C ASN A 51 -12.92 1.31 -0.42
N CYS A 52 -11.64 1.52 -0.06
CA CYS A 52 -10.51 1.21 -0.93
C CYS A 52 -10.54 -0.26 -1.37
N TYR A 53 -10.73 -1.19 -0.44
CA TYR A 53 -10.84 -2.62 -0.77
C TYR A 53 -12.02 -2.89 -1.72
N ALA A 54 -13.19 -2.29 -1.46
CA ALA A 54 -14.37 -2.46 -2.29
C ALA A 54 -14.15 -1.94 -3.73
N LYS A 55 -13.40 -0.84 -3.89
CA LYS A 55 -13.11 -0.20 -5.19
C LYS A 55 -11.90 -0.79 -5.93
N LEU A 56 -11.27 -1.85 -5.41
CA LEU A 56 -10.25 -2.59 -6.14
C LEU A 56 -10.84 -3.76 -6.94
N ASN A 57 -10.31 -3.98 -8.14
CA ASN A 57 -10.50 -5.23 -8.88
C ASN A 57 -9.92 -6.42 -8.10
N ALA A 58 -10.34 -7.64 -8.45
CA ALA A 58 -9.70 -8.84 -7.93
C ALA A 58 -8.21 -8.84 -8.29
N GLY A 59 -7.33 -9.02 -7.29
CA GLY A 59 -5.88 -8.90 -7.44
C GLY A 59 -5.36 -7.44 -7.44
N GLY A 60 -6.24 -6.45 -7.32
CA GLY A 60 -5.86 -5.04 -7.26
C GLY A 60 -5.06 -4.68 -6.01
N VAL A 61 -4.28 -3.60 -6.10
CA VAL A 61 -3.31 -3.19 -5.07
C VAL A 61 -3.65 -1.79 -4.55
N LEU A 62 -3.72 -1.66 -3.23
CA LEU A 62 -3.65 -0.39 -2.53
C LEU A 62 -2.20 -0.09 -2.15
N VAL A 63 -1.76 1.13 -2.40
CA VAL A 63 -0.48 1.67 -1.91
C VAL A 63 -0.77 2.94 -1.13
N VAL A 64 -0.32 3.01 0.12
CA VAL A 64 -0.51 4.18 1.00
C VAL A 64 0.85 4.70 1.43
N ASN A 65 1.11 5.98 1.19
CA ASN A 65 2.24 6.69 1.75
C ASN A 65 1.87 7.19 3.15
N LEU A 66 2.58 6.78 4.20
CA LEU A 66 2.36 7.17 5.60
C LEU A 66 3.55 7.93 6.16
N CYS A 67 3.31 9.02 6.90
CA CYS A 67 4.35 9.65 7.71
C CYS A 67 4.76 8.70 8.84
N ALA A 68 6.03 8.32 8.89
CA ALA A 68 6.57 7.39 9.89
C ALA A 68 6.63 7.99 11.29
N ASN A 69 6.78 9.32 11.37
CA ASN A 69 6.90 10.07 12.62
C ASN A 69 5.54 10.45 13.23
N ASP A 70 4.43 10.19 12.52
CA ASP A 70 3.10 10.34 13.08
C ASP A 70 2.87 9.27 14.16
N SER A 71 2.52 9.71 15.38
CA SER A 71 2.17 8.84 16.50
C SER A 71 1.05 7.85 16.17
N ALA A 72 0.15 8.19 15.25
CA ALA A 72 -0.95 7.34 14.79
C ALA A 72 -0.58 6.42 13.62
N CYS A 73 0.64 6.49 13.06
CA CYS A 73 1.09 5.67 11.93
C CYS A 73 0.84 4.17 12.15
N GLY A 74 1.15 3.66 13.36
CA GLY A 74 0.90 2.26 13.72
C GLY A 74 -0.60 1.88 13.69
N CYS A 75 -1.47 2.79 14.09
CA CYS A 75 -2.92 2.62 14.03
C CYS A 75 -3.41 2.55 12.58
N TYR A 76 -2.89 3.40 11.70
CA TYR A 76 -3.26 3.40 10.28
C TYR A 76 -2.86 2.10 9.58
N VAL A 77 -1.63 1.62 9.84
CA VAL A 77 -1.18 0.30 9.37
C VAL A 77 -2.09 -0.82 9.88
N GLY A 78 -2.53 -0.76 11.15
CA GLY A 78 -3.46 -1.73 11.73
C GLY A 78 -4.83 -1.74 11.03
N ARG A 79 -5.35 -0.57 10.66
CA ARG A 79 -6.61 -0.45 9.91
C ARG A 79 -6.49 -1.03 8.50
N ILE A 80 -5.41 -0.72 7.78
CA ILE A 80 -5.14 -1.30 6.45
C ILE A 80 -5.03 -2.83 6.55
N ARG A 81 -4.33 -3.34 7.56
CA ARG A 81 -4.24 -4.78 7.82
C ARG A 81 -5.60 -5.45 7.99
N SER A 82 -6.48 -4.83 8.77
CA SER A 82 -7.83 -5.33 9.01
C SER A 82 -8.66 -5.37 7.72
N ALA A 83 -8.66 -4.29 6.94
CA ALA A 83 -9.42 -4.20 5.69
C ALA A 83 -8.94 -5.20 4.61
N PHE A 84 -7.65 -5.57 4.65
CA PHE A 84 -7.04 -6.46 3.66
C PHE A 84 -6.69 -7.85 4.21
N ASP A 85 -7.28 -8.30 5.31
CA ASP A 85 -7.04 -9.65 5.89
C ASP A 85 -5.53 -9.99 6.05
N GLU A 86 -4.77 -9.08 6.63
CA GLU A 86 -3.31 -9.20 6.83
C GLU A 86 -2.46 -9.29 5.54
N LYS A 87 -3.08 -9.11 4.36
CA LYS A 87 -2.43 -9.14 3.04
C LYS A 87 -1.75 -7.82 2.72
N CYS A 88 -0.84 -7.42 3.59
CA CYS A 88 -0.03 -6.21 3.43
C CYS A 88 1.46 -6.41 3.74
N VAL A 89 2.27 -5.48 3.24
CA VAL A 89 3.70 -5.30 3.52
C VAL A 89 3.97 -3.82 3.74
N VAL A 90 4.76 -3.51 4.78
CA VAL A 90 5.13 -2.14 5.12
C VAL A 90 6.61 -1.95 4.82
N VAL A 91 6.93 -1.11 3.85
CA VAL A 91 8.30 -0.80 3.45
C VAL A 91 8.68 0.56 4.03
N ASP A 92 9.80 0.63 4.74
CA ASP A 92 10.36 1.90 5.17
C ASP A 92 11.00 2.60 3.95
N ALA A 93 10.69 3.88 3.74
CA ALA A 93 11.36 4.70 2.74
C ALA A 93 12.83 4.93 3.14
N GLU A 94 13.66 5.33 2.18
CA GLU A 94 15.12 5.42 2.39
C GLU A 94 15.52 6.47 3.43
N ASP A 95 14.80 7.59 3.46
CA ASP A 95 14.97 8.67 4.44
C ASP A 95 14.44 8.29 5.83
N GLY A 96 13.63 7.23 5.93
CA GLY A 96 13.00 6.75 7.16
C GLY A 96 11.80 7.58 7.60
N ASP A 97 11.53 8.70 6.93
CA ASP A 97 10.45 9.63 7.28
C ASP A 97 9.08 9.13 6.81
N ASN A 98 9.06 8.20 5.84
CA ASN A 98 7.85 7.62 5.31
C ASN A 98 7.81 6.09 5.41
N LYS A 99 6.60 5.55 5.52
CA LYS A 99 6.29 4.12 5.39
C LYS A 99 5.32 3.93 4.23
N ILE A 100 5.72 3.11 3.27
CA ILE A 100 4.87 2.73 2.15
C ILE A 100 4.19 1.41 2.49
N VAL A 101 2.87 1.43 2.59
CA VAL A 101 2.06 0.23 2.84
C VAL A 101 1.52 -0.27 1.51
N PHE A 102 1.91 -1.48 1.14
CA PHE A 102 1.32 -2.22 0.02
C PHE A 102 0.30 -3.20 0.58
N ALA A 103 -0.92 -3.21 0.06
CA ALA A 103 -1.95 -4.19 0.40
C ALA A 103 -2.65 -4.68 -0.86
N GLN A 104 -2.97 -5.97 -0.94
CA GLN A 104 -3.53 -6.56 -2.15
C GLN A 104 -4.86 -7.28 -1.86
N LYS A 105 -5.84 -7.09 -2.75
CA LYS A 105 -7.11 -7.80 -2.75
C LYS A 105 -6.94 -9.22 -3.33
N CYS A 106 -6.27 -10.09 -2.59
CA CYS A 106 -6.03 -11.48 -2.96
C CYS A 106 -5.76 -12.36 -1.74
N ASN A 107 -5.61 -13.67 -1.94
CA ASN A 107 -5.31 -14.60 -0.85
C ASN A 107 -3.81 -14.86 -0.64
N THR A 108 -2.96 -14.51 -1.61
CA THR A 108 -1.57 -15.00 -1.70
C THR A 108 -0.49 -13.93 -1.51
N PHE A 109 -0.84 -12.73 -1.03
CA PHE A 109 0.13 -11.65 -0.78
C PHE A 109 0.75 -11.72 0.63
N PRO A 110 2.04 -11.36 0.81
CA PRO A 110 3.01 -10.89 -0.21
C PRO A 110 3.54 -11.95 -1.18
N PRO A 111 4.06 -11.52 -2.34
CA PRO A 111 4.75 -12.40 -3.27
C PRO A 111 6.04 -12.90 -2.63
N GLY A 112 6.32 -14.19 -2.81
CA GLY A 112 7.56 -14.78 -2.31
C GLY A 112 8.80 -14.28 -3.06
N PHE A 113 9.97 -14.48 -2.43
CA PHE A 113 11.28 -14.08 -2.96
C PHE A 113 11.48 -14.34 -4.46
N ASN A 114 11.28 -15.57 -4.92
CA ASN A 114 11.53 -15.94 -6.32
C ASN A 114 10.63 -15.16 -7.30
N GLU A 115 9.36 -14.97 -6.95
CA GLU A 115 8.42 -14.21 -7.78
C GLU A 115 8.83 -12.74 -7.85
N LEU A 116 9.20 -12.15 -6.71
CA LEU A 116 9.59 -10.75 -6.65
C LEU A 116 10.88 -10.48 -7.44
N THR A 117 11.91 -11.33 -7.29
CA THR A 117 13.18 -11.20 -8.03
C THR A 117 12.98 -11.38 -9.53
N GLU A 118 12.15 -12.34 -9.96
CA GLU A 118 11.86 -12.56 -11.37
C GLU A 118 11.12 -11.37 -12.01
N ARG A 119 10.15 -10.78 -11.28
CA ARG A 119 9.45 -9.57 -11.74
C ARG A 119 10.36 -8.35 -11.80
N LEU A 120 11.22 -8.19 -10.79
CA LEU A 120 12.18 -7.09 -10.70
C LEU A 120 13.11 -7.05 -11.92
N ARG A 121 13.75 -8.19 -12.26
CA ARG A 121 14.62 -8.31 -13.44
C ARG A 121 13.94 -7.89 -14.73
N LYS A 122 12.65 -8.17 -14.88
CA LYS A 122 11.87 -7.75 -16.06
C LYS A 122 11.63 -6.25 -16.06
N LEU A 123 11.19 -5.70 -14.93
CA LEU A 123 10.83 -4.29 -14.82
C LEU A 123 12.04 -3.34 -14.94
N GLU A 124 13.20 -3.73 -14.42
CA GLU A 124 14.45 -2.95 -14.54
C GLU A 124 14.90 -2.74 -15.99
N THR A 125 14.52 -3.64 -16.91
CA THR A 125 14.83 -3.48 -18.33
C THR A 125 13.91 -2.46 -19.03
N ILE A 126 12.76 -2.16 -18.43
CA ILE A 126 11.70 -1.34 -19.04
C ILE A 126 11.65 0.06 -18.41
N HIS A 127 11.97 0.16 -17.12
CA HIS A 127 11.84 1.39 -16.35
C HIS A 127 13.21 1.88 -15.85
N ARG A 128 13.39 3.19 -15.85
CA ARG A 128 14.60 3.86 -15.33
C ARG A 128 14.58 4.06 -13.81
N VAL A 129 13.69 3.38 -13.11
CA VAL A 129 13.52 3.52 -11.66
C VAL A 129 14.25 2.38 -10.99
N ASP A 130 15.06 2.69 -9.98
CA ASP A 130 15.68 1.69 -9.11
C ASP A 130 14.58 1.08 -8.22
N LEU A 131 14.18 -0.14 -8.56
CA LEU A 131 13.17 -0.91 -7.83
C LEU A 131 13.80 -1.89 -6.82
N ASP A 132 15.13 -1.97 -6.83
CA ASP A 132 15.92 -2.98 -6.14
C ASP A 132 15.80 -2.77 -4.62
N LYS A 133 15.90 -1.52 -4.18
CA LYS A 133 15.73 -1.14 -2.76
C LYS A 133 14.33 -1.40 -2.25
N THR A 134 13.29 -1.09 -3.04
CA THR A 134 11.90 -1.38 -2.68
C THR A 134 11.69 -2.89 -2.53
N ALA A 135 12.19 -3.68 -3.48
CA ALA A 135 12.11 -5.13 -3.43
C ALA A 135 12.83 -5.69 -2.18
N GLN A 136 14.05 -5.23 -1.90
CA GLN A 136 14.77 -5.60 -0.67
C GLN A 136 13.99 -5.24 0.60
N GLY A 137 13.33 -4.08 0.61
CA GLY A 137 12.42 -3.67 1.69
C GLY A 137 11.29 -4.66 1.92
N MET A 138 10.60 -5.07 0.86
CA MET A 138 9.53 -6.08 0.93
C MET A 138 10.05 -7.43 1.45
N LEU A 139 11.21 -7.88 0.95
CA LEU A 139 11.82 -9.16 1.36
C LEU A 139 12.29 -9.17 2.82
N ARG A 140 12.81 -8.04 3.33
CA ARG A 140 13.16 -7.90 4.75
C ARG A 140 11.93 -8.11 5.64
N GLN A 141 10.77 -7.60 5.23
CA GLN A 141 9.53 -7.79 5.99
C GLN A 141 9.02 -9.23 5.93
N GLU A 142 9.08 -9.90 4.78
CA GLU A 142 8.74 -11.32 4.69
C GLU A 142 9.56 -12.19 5.66
N ARG A 143 10.88 -11.95 5.72
CA ARG A 143 11.79 -12.67 6.63
C ARG A 143 11.41 -12.45 8.10
N LYS A 144 11.12 -11.21 8.49
CA LYS A 144 10.65 -10.87 9.86
C LYS A 144 9.34 -11.60 10.19
N ARG A 145 8.36 -11.59 9.28
CA ARG A 145 7.07 -12.30 9.46
C ARG A 145 7.24 -13.81 9.62
N ARG A 146 8.10 -14.44 8.81
CA ARG A 146 8.40 -15.88 8.90
C ARG A 146 9.06 -16.25 10.23
N TRP A 147 10.00 -15.44 10.71
CA TRP A 147 10.66 -15.67 12.00
C TRP A 147 9.70 -15.51 13.17
N GLY A 148 8.87 -14.45 13.16
CA GLY A 148 7.83 -14.24 14.19
C GLY A 148 6.86 -15.41 14.30
N ARG A 149 6.35 -15.92 13.17
CA ARG A 149 5.46 -17.10 13.15
C ARG A 149 6.10 -18.38 13.69
N LYS A 150 7.40 -18.61 13.42
CA LYS A 150 8.13 -19.76 13.98
C LYS A 150 8.30 -19.65 15.50
N ALA A 151 8.63 -18.46 16.00
CA ALA A 151 8.81 -18.22 17.43
C ALA A 151 7.51 -18.39 18.23
N THR A 152 6.35 -18.01 17.68
CA THR A 152 5.04 -18.21 18.33
C THR A 152 4.64 -19.69 18.39
N LYS A 153 4.94 -20.49 17.36
CA LYS A 153 4.67 -21.94 17.35
C LYS A 153 5.56 -22.74 18.29
N GLN A 154 6.69 -22.20 18.73
CA GLN A 154 7.61 -22.88 19.65
C GLN A 154 7.28 -22.63 21.13
N LYS A 155 6.28 -21.77 21.40
CA LYS A 155 5.80 -21.39 22.74
C LYS A 155 4.37 -21.85 23.04
N ALA A 156 3.74 -22.56 22.11
CA ALA A 156 2.41 -23.16 22.24
C ALA A 156 2.55 -24.68 22.23
#